data_AF-F9HFA3-F1
#
_entry.id   AF-F9HFA3-F1
#
_cell.length_a   1.000
_cell.length_b   1.000
_cell.length_c   1.000
_cell.angle_alpha   90.00
_cell.angle_beta   90.00
_cell.angle_gamma   90.00
#
_symmetry.space_group_name_H-M   'P 1'
#
loop_
_entity.id
_entity.type
_entity.pdbx_description
1 polymer ?
#
loop_
_entity_poly.entity_id
_entity_poly.type
_entity_poly.pdbx_seq_one_letter_code
_entity_poly.pdbx_strand_id
1 'polypeptide(L)'
;MTLYFDKEQLLISKHNKKLASIRYQAINQEALRSKQSLSAAISKDWFQQNRLIISLFLLLVSGLLLSFNFFILTFGASLFLYLTKKSRLFSFTTFKECYNFTLNCLGLPTLIAVFFGILGQPLTTMIMIQNILFVLYLVIAFYRTHFREENEEN
;
A
#
# COMPACT_ATOMS: atom_id res chain seq x y z
N MET A 1 -33.31 -11.91 -13.85
CA MET A 1 -32.83 -10.74 -13.08
C MET A 1 -34.03 -9.82 -13.00
N THR A 2 -34.53 -9.54 -11.80
CA THR A 2 -35.81 -8.84 -11.61
C THR A 2 -35.52 -7.48 -10.98
N LEU A 3 -35.93 -6.44 -11.68
CA LEU A 3 -35.88 -5.07 -11.20
C LEU A 3 -37.21 -4.76 -10.52
N TYR A 4 -37.19 -4.48 -9.23
CA TYR A 4 -38.36 -4.12 -8.46
C TYR A 4 -38.28 -2.64 -8.09
N PHE A 5 -39.18 -1.85 -8.66
CA PHE A 5 -39.28 -0.42 -8.41
C PHE A 5 -40.24 -0.21 -7.24
N ASP A 6 -39.69 0.00 -6.04
CA ASP A 6 -40.45 0.34 -4.84
C ASP A 6 -40.80 1.84 -4.83
N LYS A 7 -41.43 2.37 -3.78
CA LYS A 7 -41.76 3.81 -3.67
C LYS A 7 -40.54 4.70 -3.43
N GLU A 8 -39.54 4.19 -2.70
CA GLU A 8 -38.36 4.97 -2.28
C GLU A 8 -37.03 4.41 -2.78
N GLN A 9 -37.04 3.18 -3.32
CA GLN A 9 -35.83 2.47 -3.74
C GLN A 9 -36.06 1.54 -4.95
N LEU A 10 -35.03 1.40 -5.78
CA LEU A 10 -34.91 0.35 -6.78
C LEU A 10 -34.20 -0.85 -6.15
N LEU A 11 -34.90 -1.99 -6.10
CA LEU A 11 -34.40 -3.27 -5.61
C LEU A 11 -34.00 -4.14 -6.81
N ILE A 12 -32.70 -4.47 -6.89
CA ILE A 12 -32.19 -5.42 -7.89
C ILE A 12 -32.12 -6.79 -7.24
N SER A 13 -32.86 -7.75 -7.79
CA SER A 13 -32.88 -9.13 -7.28
C SER A 13 -32.56 -10.16 -8.38
N LYS A 14 -31.91 -11.25 -8.00
CA LYS A 14 -31.67 -12.41 -8.88
C LYS A 14 -31.86 -13.68 -8.06
N HIS A 15 -32.71 -14.60 -8.53
CA HIS A 15 -33.05 -15.86 -7.83
C HIS A 15 -33.43 -15.65 -6.35
N ASN A 16 -34.36 -14.72 -6.10
CA ASN A 16 -34.89 -14.43 -4.76
C ASN A 16 -33.86 -13.89 -3.73
N LYS A 17 -32.63 -13.55 -4.15
CA LYS A 17 -31.66 -12.83 -3.33
C LYS A 17 -31.63 -11.35 -3.71
N LYS A 18 -31.73 -10.48 -2.70
CA LYS A 18 -31.55 -9.02 -2.85
C LYS A 18 -30.06 -8.75 -3.11
N LEU A 19 -29.74 -8.25 -4.30
CA LEU A 19 -28.36 -7.97 -4.71
C LEU A 19 -27.96 -6.51 -4.44
N ALA A 20 -28.90 -5.58 -4.62
CA ALA A 20 -28.67 -4.17 -4.34
C ALA A 20 -30.00 -3.46 -4.03
N SER A 21 -29.96 -2.47 -3.14
CA SER A 21 -31.05 -1.52 -2.91
C SER A 21 -30.54 -0.10 -3.14
N ILE A 22 -31.16 0.62 -4.08
CA ILE A 22 -30.74 1.95 -4.52
C ILE A 22 -31.86 2.93 -4.17
N ARG A 23 -31.65 3.88 -3.26
CA ARG A 23 -32.68 4.87 -2.92
C ARG A 23 -32.81 5.92 -4.04
N TYR A 24 -34.03 6.30 -4.43
CA TYR A 24 -34.24 7.27 -5.51
C TYR A 24 -33.79 8.68 -5.19
N GLN A 25 -33.71 9.05 -3.90
CA GLN A 25 -33.26 10.38 -3.45
C GLN A 25 -31.84 10.73 -3.91
N ALA A 26 -31.04 9.75 -4.32
CA ALA A 26 -29.67 9.96 -4.75
C ALA A 26 -29.48 9.87 -6.28
N ILE A 27 -30.55 9.60 -7.03
CA ILE A 27 -30.55 9.67 -8.50
C ILE A 27 -30.96 11.10 -8.92
N ASN A 28 -29.98 11.98 -9.11
CA ASN A 28 -30.20 13.30 -9.70
C ASN A 28 -30.51 13.17 -11.22
N GLN A 29 -31.24 14.13 -11.82
CA GLN A 29 -31.54 14.13 -13.26
C GLN A 29 -30.27 14.08 -14.14
N GLU A 30 -29.14 14.59 -13.63
CA GLU A 30 -27.84 14.49 -14.29
C GLU A 30 -27.29 13.05 -14.34
N ALA A 31 -27.59 12.21 -13.34
CA ALA A 31 -27.16 10.83 -13.30
C ALA A 31 -27.86 9.96 -14.37
N LEU A 32 -29.06 10.36 -14.79
CA LEU A 32 -29.87 9.66 -15.80
C LEU A 32 -29.44 9.94 -17.26
N ARG A 33 -28.48 10.86 -17.48
CA ARG A 33 -28.05 11.27 -18.83
C ARG A 33 -27.28 10.19 -19.59
N SER A 34 -26.59 9.29 -18.89
CA SER A 34 -25.83 8.19 -19.51
C SER A 34 -25.76 6.97 -18.61
N LYS A 35 -25.53 5.79 -19.22
CA LYS A 35 -25.30 4.55 -18.49
C LYS A 35 -24.10 4.65 -17.52
N GLN A 36 -23.06 5.41 -17.90
CA GLN A 36 -21.86 5.60 -17.08
C GLN A 36 -22.12 6.51 -15.88
N SER A 37 -22.83 7.63 -16.07
CA SER A 37 -23.21 8.53 -14.97
C SER A 37 -24.14 7.85 -13.98
N LEU A 38 -25.07 7.02 -14.47
CA LEU A 38 -25.97 6.25 -13.62
C LEU A 38 -25.20 5.19 -12.82
N SER A 39 -24.29 4.47 -13.47
CA SER A 39 -23.43 3.49 -12.78
C SER A 39 -22.58 4.15 -11.70
N ALA A 40 -21.99 5.32 -11.98
CA ALA A 40 -21.15 6.05 -11.02
C ALA A 40 -21.97 6.55 -9.81
N ALA A 41 -23.18 7.07 -10.04
CA ALA A 41 -24.09 7.50 -8.97
C ALA A 41 -24.48 6.32 -8.07
N ILE A 42 -24.89 5.19 -8.68
CA ILE A 42 -25.23 3.96 -7.96
C ILE A 42 -24.04 3.44 -7.15
N SER A 43 -22.84 3.41 -7.74
CA SER A 43 -21.62 3.00 -7.02
C SER A 43 -21.31 3.91 -5.85
N LYS A 44 -21.47 5.23 -6.00
CA LYS A 44 -21.23 6.21 -4.94
C LYS A 44 -22.21 6.04 -3.78
N ASP A 45 -23.49 5.82 -4.05
CA ASP A 45 -24.50 5.60 -3.01
C ASP A 45 -24.31 4.28 -2.28
N TRP A 46 -24.05 3.22 -3.05
CA TRP A 46 -23.73 1.94 -2.47
C TRP A 46 -22.47 2.02 -1.59
N PHE A 47 -21.48 2.80 -2.01
CA PHE A 47 -20.28 3.07 -1.21
C PHE A 47 -20.59 3.84 0.07
N GLN A 48 -21.45 4.86 0.02
CA GLN A 48 -21.87 5.60 1.22
C GLN A 48 -22.66 4.73 2.20
N GLN A 49 -23.55 3.87 1.70
CA GLN A 49 -24.32 2.95 2.55
C GLN A 49 -23.44 1.89 3.21
N ASN A 50 -22.40 1.41 2.51
CA ASN A 50 -21.49 0.39 3.02
C ASN A 50 -20.15 0.96 3.47
N ARG A 51 -20.10 2.26 3.80
CA ARG A 51 -18.86 3.01 4.03
C ARG A 51 -17.94 2.32 5.03
N LEU A 52 -18.48 1.78 6.13
CA LEU A 52 -17.69 1.10 7.15
C LEU A 52 -17.00 -0.15 6.60
N ILE A 53 -17.76 -1.04 5.95
CA ILE A 53 -17.26 -2.29 5.39
C ILE A 53 -16.21 -2.01 4.32
N ILE A 54 -16.47 -1.03 3.45
CA ILE A 54 -15.54 -0.71 2.36
C ILE A 54 -14.29 -0.02 2.89
N SER A 55 -14.40 0.86 3.89
CA SER A 55 -13.24 1.48 4.53
C SER A 55 -12.36 0.44 5.22
N LEU A 56 -12.97 -0.52 5.93
CA LEU A 56 -12.26 -1.63 6.54
C LEU A 56 -11.58 -2.52 5.50
N PHE A 57 -12.29 -2.85 4.42
CA PHE A 57 -11.73 -3.63 3.31
C PHE A 57 -10.56 -2.90 2.65
N LEU A 58 -10.70 -1.60 2.39
CA LEU A 58 -9.67 -0.79 1.76
C LEU A 58 -8.45 -0.63 2.67
N LEU A 59 -8.66 -0.49 3.98
CA LEU A 59 -7.60 -0.48 4.98
C LEU A 59 -6.87 -1.83 5.03
N LEU A 60 -7.61 -2.95 5.03
CA LEU A 60 -7.04 -4.30 5.03
C LEU A 60 -6.21 -4.54 3.77
N VAL A 61 -6.73 -4.23 2.59
CA VAL A 61 -6.00 -4.36 1.31
C VAL A 61 -4.77 -3.46 1.30
N SER A 62 -4.88 -2.22 1.78
CA SER A 62 -3.74 -1.29 1.87
C SER A 62 -2.67 -1.83 2.83
N GLY A 63 -3.08 -2.36 3.98
CA GLY A 63 -2.17 -2.98 4.95
C GLY A 63 -1.49 -4.24 4.40
N LEU A 64 -2.22 -5.07 3.65
CA LEU A 64 -1.68 -6.23 2.96
C LEU A 64 -0.64 -5.81 1.92
N LEU A 65 -0.94 -4.82 1.09
CA LEU A 65 -0.02 -4.29 0.08
C LEU A 65 1.26 -3.73 0.71
N LEU A 66 1.13 -2.96 1.80
CA LEU A 66 2.27 -2.42 2.52
C LEU A 66 3.12 -3.53 3.15
N SER A 67 2.48 -4.52 3.77
CA SER A 67 3.15 -5.67 4.38
C SER A 67 3.91 -6.50 3.35
N PHE A 68 3.29 -6.75 2.20
CA PHE A 68 3.89 -7.47 1.10
C PHE A 68 5.06 -6.70 0.48
N ASN A 69 4.91 -5.38 0.29
CA ASN A 69 5.99 -4.51 -0.15
C ASN A 69 7.19 -4.56 0.82
N PHE A 70 6.92 -4.42 2.13
CA PHE A 70 7.94 -4.51 3.17
C PHE A 70 8.64 -5.88 3.17
N PHE A 71 7.88 -6.97 3.01
CA PHE A 71 8.43 -8.32 2.93
C PHE A 71 9.39 -8.46 1.73
N ILE A 72 8.98 -8.04 0.54
CA ILE A 72 9.84 -8.07 -0.65
C ILE A 72 11.10 -7.23 -0.45
N LEU A 73 10.96 -6.02 0.12
CA LEU A 73 12.08 -5.11 0.30
C LEU A 73 13.10 -5.66 1.30
N THR A 74 12.63 -6.10 2.47
CA THR A 74 13.49 -6.63 3.53
C THR A 74 14.14 -7.95 3.13
N PHE A 75 13.37 -8.88 2.58
CA PHE A 75 13.88 -10.17 2.13
C PHE A 75 14.81 -10.00 0.93
N GLY A 76 14.40 -9.21 -0.07
CA GLY A 76 15.19 -8.92 -1.26
C GLY A 76 16.52 -8.27 -0.92
N ALA A 77 16.52 -7.17 -0.16
CA ALA A 77 17.75 -6.50 0.23
C ALA A 77 18.65 -7.40 1.08
N SER A 78 18.10 -8.13 2.07
CA SER A 78 18.88 -9.07 2.88
C SER A 78 19.49 -10.20 2.06
N LEU A 79 18.77 -10.70 1.05
CA LEU A 79 19.25 -11.72 0.13
C LEU A 79 20.35 -11.16 -0.78
N PHE A 80 20.17 -9.96 -1.34
CA PHE A 80 21.21 -9.28 -2.11
C PHE A 80 22.48 -9.09 -1.26
N LEU A 81 22.36 -8.57 -0.04
CA LEU A 81 23.47 -8.44 0.91
C LEU A 81 24.17 -9.77 1.17
N TYR A 82 23.38 -10.82 1.42
CA TYR A 82 23.91 -12.16 1.69
C TYR A 82 24.64 -12.76 0.48
N LEU A 83 24.15 -12.54 -0.74
CA LEU A 83 24.81 -13.01 -1.96
C LEU A 83 26.10 -12.22 -2.26
N THR A 84 26.09 -10.91 -2.04
CA THR A 84 27.26 -10.06 -2.27
C THR A 84 28.38 -10.30 -1.24
N LYS A 85 28.10 -11.01 -0.13
CA LYS A 85 29.10 -11.51 0.84
C LYS A 85 30.28 -12.25 0.22
N LYS A 86 30.09 -12.94 -0.92
CA LYS A 86 31.17 -13.68 -1.60
C LYS A 86 32.26 -12.77 -2.17
N SER A 87 31.97 -11.47 -2.36
CA SER A 87 32.88 -10.50 -2.97
C SER A 87 33.42 -9.55 -1.92
N ARG A 88 34.35 -10.01 -1.05
CA ARG A 88 35.36 -9.27 -0.23
C ARG A 88 35.02 -7.88 0.38
N LEU A 89 33.75 -7.49 0.44
CA LEU A 89 33.23 -6.16 0.84
C LEU A 89 32.32 -6.27 2.07
N PHE A 90 32.18 -7.47 2.64
CA PHE A 90 31.25 -7.73 3.74
C PHE A 90 31.85 -8.66 4.80
N SER A 91 31.89 -8.17 6.02
CA SER A 91 32.10 -8.97 7.24
C SER A 91 30.78 -9.50 7.85
N PHE A 92 29.65 -9.44 7.13
CA PHE A 92 28.39 -10.01 7.64
C PHE A 92 28.46 -11.54 7.62
N THR A 93 28.51 -12.16 8.78
CA THR A 93 28.70 -13.59 8.93
C THR A 93 27.41 -14.37 8.70
N THR A 94 26.25 -13.80 9.05
CA THR A 94 24.97 -14.52 9.10
C THR A 94 23.82 -13.74 8.45
N PHE A 95 22.87 -14.43 7.79
CA PHE A 95 21.66 -13.82 7.21
C PHE A 95 20.86 -12.95 8.21
N LYS A 96 20.88 -13.31 9.50
CA LYS A 96 20.26 -12.54 10.58
C LYS A 96 20.85 -11.13 10.73
N GLU A 97 22.16 -10.99 10.54
CA GLU A 97 22.84 -9.68 10.61
C GLU A 97 22.43 -8.81 9.41
N CYS A 98 22.39 -9.39 8.20
CA CYS A 98 21.90 -8.70 7.01
C CYS A 98 20.44 -8.26 7.16
N TYR A 99 19.59 -9.10 7.76
CA TYR A 99 18.20 -8.78 8.03
C TYR A 99 18.04 -7.66 9.07
N ASN A 100 18.76 -7.73 10.18
CA ASN A 100 18.75 -6.67 11.19
C ASN A 100 19.31 -5.34 10.67
N PHE A 101 20.37 -5.38 9.85
CA PHE A 101 20.91 -4.20 9.20
C PHE A 101 19.90 -3.58 8.23
N THR A 102 19.27 -4.42 7.41
CA THR A 102 18.20 -4.01 6.49
C THR A 102 17.03 -3.37 7.24
N LEU A 103 16.57 -3.97 8.34
CA LEU A 103 15.51 -3.42 9.18
C LEU A 103 15.87 -2.04 9.74
N ASN A 104 17.09 -1.87 10.24
CA ASN A 104 17.56 -0.58 10.74
C ASN A 104 17.61 0.47 9.61
N CYS A 105 18.06 0.08 8.42
CA CYS A 105 18.06 0.94 7.25
C CYS A 105 16.66 1.35 6.79
N LEU A 106 15.66 0.52 7.06
CA LEU A 106 14.27 0.73 6.64
C LEU A 106 13.47 1.55 7.67
N GLY A 107 13.87 1.55 8.94
CA GLY A 107 13.20 2.31 10.01
C GLY A 107 13.12 3.81 9.74
N LEU A 108 14.24 4.45 9.38
CA LEU A 108 14.30 5.89 9.12
C LEU A 108 13.50 6.32 7.86
N PRO A 109 13.63 5.64 6.71
CA PRO A 109 12.76 5.85 5.55
C PRO A 109 11.26 5.71 5.86
N THR A 110 10.89 4.74 6.71
CA THR A 110 9.49 4.52 7.09
C THR A 110 8.95 5.69 7.91
N LEU A 111 9.72 6.21 8.87
CA LEU A 111 9.31 7.38 9.65
C LEU A 111 9.08 8.61 8.76
N ILE A 112 9.97 8.84 7.79
CA ILE A 112 9.82 9.94 6.82
C ILE A 112 8.59 9.71 5.93
N ALA A 113 8.37 8.49 5.44
CA ALA A 113 7.20 8.18 4.62
C ALA A 113 5.88 8.39 5.39
N VAL A 114 5.82 8.01 6.67
CA VAL A 114 4.66 8.26 7.53
C VAL A 114 4.42 9.76 7.71
N PHE A 115 5.47 10.56 7.88
CA PHE A 115 5.36 12.01 7.95
C PHE A 115 4.69 12.59 6.68
N PHE A 116 5.10 12.14 5.49
CA PHE A 116 4.44 12.53 4.23
C PHE A 116 3.01 11.99 4.10
N GLY A 117 2.72 10.82 4.67
CA GLY A 117 1.35 10.28 4.72
C GLY A 117 0.39 11.14 5.53
N ILE A 118 0.87 11.70 6.65
CA ILE A 118 0.08 12.63 7.49
C ILE A 118 -0.26 13.91 6.70
N LEU A 119 0.58 14.32 5.76
CA LEU A 119 0.31 15.45 4.85
C LEU A 119 -0.74 15.13 3.76
N GLY A 120 -1.37 13.95 3.79
CA GLY A 120 -2.43 13.55 2.86
C GLY A 120 -1.92 12.99 1.53
N GLN A 121 -0.64 12.61 1.45
CA GLN A 121 -0.10 11.98 0.24
C GLN A 121 -0.72 10.59 0.01
N PRO A 122 -0.94 10.19 -1.26
CA PRO A 122 -1.46 8.86 -1.57
C PRO A 122 -0.45 7.78 -1.19
N LEU A 123 -0.97 6.58 -0.87
CA LEU A 123 -0.17 5.42 -0.43
C LEU A 123 0.97 5.08 -1.40
N THR A 124 0.73 5.22 -2.70
CA THR A 124 1.75 4.98 -3.74
C THR A 124 2.95 5.90 -3.60
N THR A 125 2.73 7.20 -3.31
CA THR A 125 3.80 8.17 -3.11
C THR A 125 4.58 7.86 -1.83
N MET A 126 3.90 7.46 -0.76
CA MET A 126 4.56 7.06 0.49
C MET A 126 5.49 5.86 0.28
N ILE A 127 5.00 4.81 -0.40
CA ILE A 127 5.80 3.62 -0.73
C ILE A 127 7.00 3.98 -1.61
N MET A 128 6.80 4.87 -2.59
CA MET A 128 7.88 5.31 -3.48
C MET A 128 8.97 6.07 -2.71
N ILE A 129 8.59 7.05 -1.87
CA ILE A 129 9.52 7.81 -1.03
C ILE A 129 10.28 6.87 -0.09
N GLN A 130 9.58 5.96 0.59
CA GLN A 130 10.18 4.97 1.48
C GLN A 130 11.22 4.11 0.74
N ASN A 131 10.89 3.59 -0.44
CA ASN A 131 11.78 2.71 -1.21
C ASN A 131 13.02 3.44 -1.71
N ILE A 132 12.87 4.68 -2.21
CA ILE A 132 14.00 5.49 -2.67
C ILE A 132 14.93 5.81 -1.50
N LEU A 133 14.37 6.31 -0.38
CA LEU A 133 15.15 6.64 0.81
C LEU A 133 15.85 5.41 1.40
N PHE A 134 15.19 4.25 1.37
CA PHE A 134 15.79 2.99 1.80
C PHE A 134 17.01 2.62 0.96
N VAL A 135 16.90 2.67 -0.38
CA VAL A 135 18.03 2.37 -1.26
C VAL A 135 19.15 3.38 -1.07
N LEU A 136 18.84 4.68 -0.97
CA LEU A 136 19.84 5.72 -0.72
C LEU A 136 20.55 5.52 0.63
N TYR A 137 19.79 5.25 1.69
CA TYR A 137 20.35 5.02 3.02
C TYR A 137 21.23 3.76 3.04
N LEU A 138 20.80 2.71 2.34
CA LEU A 138 21.61 1.51 2.14
C LEU A 138 22.92 1.87 1.42
N VAL A 139 22.90 2.56 0.29
CA VAL A 139 24.13 2.97 -0.43
C VAL A 139 25.05 3.84 0.44
N ILE A 140 24.51 4.79 1.19
CA ILE A 140 25.29 5.65 2.11
C ILE A 140 25.91 4.81 3.23
N ALA A 141 25.14 3.91 3.83
CA ALA A 141 25.62 3.04 4.90
C ALA A 141 26.77 2.15 4.40
N PHE A 142 26.63 1.61 3.18
CA PHE A 142 27.68 0.86 2.49
C PHE A 142 28.96 1.65 2.25
N TYR A 143 28.82 2.86 1.71
CA TYR A 143 29.96 3.74 1.47
C TYR A 143 30.67 4.02 2.80
N ARG A 144 29.92 4.39 3.84
CA ARG A 144 30.49 4.69 5.16
C ARG A 144 31.16 3.49 5.82
N THR A 145 30.64 2.27 5.65
CA THR A 145 31.26 1.06 6.21
C THR A 145 32.52 0.65 5.46
N HIS A 146 32.55 0.78 4.13
CA HIS A 146 33.75 0.49 3.33
C HIS A 146 34.91 1.43 3.70
N PHE A 147 34.64 2.72 3.89
CA PHE A 147 35.67 3.69 4.27
C PHE A 147 36.18 3.50 5.71
N ARG A 148 35.42 2.86 6.60
CA ARG A 148 35.85 2.69 8.00
C ARG A 148 36.82 1.52 8.19
N GLU A 149 36.72 0.49 7.36
CA GLU A 149 37.69 -0.61 7.35
C GLU A 149 39.06 -0.17 6.78
N GLU A 150 39.12 0.91 5.98
CA GLU A 150 40.36 1.43 5.40
C GLU A 150 41.11 2.41 6.33
N ASN A 151 40.47 2.89 7.41
CA ASN A 151 41.01 3.94 8.30
C ASN A 151 41.39 3.45 9.70
N GLU A 152 41.28 2.15 10.01
CA GLU A 152 41.67 1.58 11.32
C GLU A 152 43.04 0.85 11.28
N GLU A 153 43.80 0.95 10.19
CA GLU A 153 45.24 0.65 10.16
C GLU A 153 46.03 1.97 10.10
N ASN A 154 46.26 2.60 11.26
CA ASN A 154 47.44 3.44 11.57
C ASN A 154 47.52 3.73 13.07
#